data_AF-A0A553GR34-F1
#
_entry.id   AF-A0A553GR34-F1
#
_cell.length_a   1.000
_cell.length_b   1.000
_cell.length_c   1.000
_cell.angle_alpha   90.00
_cell.angle_beta   90.00
_cell.angle_gamma   90.00
#
_symmetry.space_group_name_H-M   'P 1'
#
loop_
_entity.id
_entity.type
_entity.pdbx_description
1 polymer ?
#
loop_
_entity_poly.entity_id
_entity_poly.type
_entity_poly.pdbx_seq_one_letter_code
_entity_poly.pdbx_strand_id
1 'polypeptide(L)'
;MKKLQKSDQLALQMRHKVYNYLLETRAWKYRSFLIYLRLFKYISFSPSRGNFLESYYTLMRYIDDIVDGDAPVPKGYKDSEEYIRSKQAFSKLLINPADEVDYLMIYCMELANKIGEDFTGETDDILSSLLFDAKRRGKYIIFPEKELLHHFHIMDVRGTIKATLKLFKEEPDKYTLLQPLGLATRIHYDLQDYESDLEAGYVNISKEDCERFGIRPDYIRDRSHPSVQAWFVHQANKGLKLINEHHENMKKADFSYLTKCTLPVVYEWPAKKFLMDVLNKRSTQSLEIKDYDEVNKQTYH
;
A
#
# COMPACT_ATOMS: atom_id res chain seq x y z
N MET A 1 -6.59 -21.99 27.74
CA MET A 1 -7.51 -22.64 26.79
C MET A 1 -8.73 -21.78 26.42
N LYS A 2 -9.54 -21.28 27.38
CA LYS A 2 -10.74 -20.45 27.05
C LYS A 2 -10.44 -19.17 26.24
N LYS A 3 -9.34 -18.48 26.52
CA LYS A 3 -8.92 -17.27 25.78
C LYS A 3 -8.60 -17.56 24.30
N LEU A 4 -7.98 -18.73 24.05
CA LEU A 4 -7.56 -19.17 22.71
C LEU A 4 -8.77 -19.51 21.82
N GLN A 5 -9.77 -20.19 22.39
CA GLN A 5 -11.01 -20.47 21.65
C GLN A 5 -11.77 -19.19 21.26
N LYS A 6 -11.70 -18.16 22.11
CA LYS A 6 -12.32 -16.86 21.83
C LYS A 6 -11.58 -16.08 20.75
N SER A 7 -10.24 -16.05 20.75
CA SER A 7 -9.46 -15.37 19.70
C SER A 7 -9.65 -16.04 18.35
N ASP A 8 -9.66 -17.37 18.28
CA ASP A 8 -9.89 -18.12 17.04
C ASP A 8 -11.27 -17.81 16.41
N GLN A 9 -12.32 -17.80 17.23
CA GLN A 9 -13.68 -17.51 16.77
C GLN A 9 -13.82 -16.07 16.27
N LEU A 10 -13.27 -15.10 17.00
CA LEU A 10 -13.30 -13.69 16.59
C LEU A 10 -12.46 -13.44 15.33
N ALA A 11 -11.30 -14.10 15.21
CA ALA A 11 -10.47 -13.99 14.01
C ALA A 11 -11.19 -14.52 12.76
N LEU A 12 -11.95 -15.61 12.88
CA LEU A 12 -12.81 -16.11 11.80
C LEU A 12 -13.92 -15.11 11.43
N GLN A 13 -14.61 -14.56 12.42
CA GLN A 13 -15.67 -13.58 12.21
C GLN A 13 -15.15 -12.32 11.52
N MET A 14 -14.01 -11.80 11.97
CA MET A 14 -13.35 -10.65 11.35
C MET A 14 -12.94 -10.91 9.90
N ARG A 15 -12.31 -12.06 9.61
CA ARG A 15 -11.97 -12.45 8.23
C ARG A 15 -13.19 -12.45 7.34
N HIS A 16 -14.28 -13.07 7.80
CA HIS A 16 -15.54 -13.09 7.05
C HIS A 16 -16.09 -11.69 6.82
N LYS A 17 -16.10 -10.84 7.85
CA LYS A 17 -16.58 -9.46 7.79
C LYS A 17 -15.78 -8.64 6.77
N VAL A 18 -14.46 -8.65 6.86
CA VAL A 18 -13.58 -7.90 5.94
C VAL A 18 -13.71 -8.45 4.53
N TYR A 19 -13.74 -9.77 4.34
CA TYR A 19 -13.89 -10.34 3.00
C TYR A 19 -15.22 -10.03 2.36
N ASN A 20 -16.32 -10.14 3.10
CA ASN A 20 -17.64 -9.79 2.59
C ASN A 20 -17.68 -8.30 2.25
N TYR A 21 -17.17 -7.44 3.13
CA TYR A 21 -17.06 -6.01 2.89
C TYR A 21 -16.28 -5.69 1.60
N LEU A 22 -15.09 -6.30 1.42
CA LEU A 22 -14.26 -6.10 0.21
C LEU A 22 -14.95 -6.62 -1.06
N LEU A 23 -15.68 -7.73 -0.98
CA LEU A 23 -16.44 -8.29 -2.10
C LEU A 23 -17.64 -7.41 -2.48
N GLU A 24 -18.28 -6.78 -1.51
CA GLU A 24 -19.43 -5.89 -1.69
C GLU A 24 -19.02 -4.52 -2.23
N THR A 25 -17.93 -3.95 -1.73
CA THR A 25 -17.55 -2.55 -2.02
C THR A 25 -16.58 -2.39 -3.18
N ARG A 26 -15.72 -3.38 -3.48
CA ARG A 26 -14.58 -3.20 -4.41
C ARG A 26 -14.50 -4.19 -5.59
N ALA A 27 -15.62 -4.82 -5.95
CA ALA A 27 -15.85 -5.54 -7.21
C ALA A 27 -14.74 -6.54 -7.64
N TRP A 28 -14.48 -6.69 -8.95
CA TRP A 28 -13.66 -7.76 -9.55
C TRP A 28 -12.17 -7.72 -9.17
N LYS A 29 -11.59 -6.53 -8.95
CA LYS A 29 -10.17 -6.36 -8.59
C LYS A 29 -9.83 -7.11 -7.29
N TYR A 30 -10.72 -7.05 -6.31
CA TYR A 30 -10.52 -7.70 -5.02
C TYR A 30 -10.80 -9.21 -5.04
N ARG A 31 -11.64 -9.70 -5.97
CA ARG A 31 -11.80 -11.14 -6.20
C ARG A 31 -10.49 -11.77 -6.66
N SER A 32 -9.80 -11.14 -7.61
CA SER A 32 -8.48 -11.59 -8.06
C SER A 32 -7.46 -11.57 -6.92
N PHE A 33 -7.43 -10.49 -6.13
CA PHE A 33 -6.56 -10.39 -4.96
C PHE A 33 -6.82 -11.51 -3.93
N LEU A 34 -8.08 -11.76 -3.55
CA LEU A 34 -8.43 -12.83 -2.61
C LEU A 34 -8.10 -14.22 -3.14
N ILE A 35 -8.18 -14.43 -4.47
CA ILE A 35 -7.70 -15.66 -5.12
C ILE A 35 -6.19 -15.79 -4.94
N TYR A 36 -5.42 -14.73 -5.17
CA TYR A 36 -3.98 -14.74 -4.93
C TYR A 36 -3.64 -14.96 -3.46
N LEU A 37 -4.31 -14.29 -2.52
CA LEU A 37 -4.08 -14.48 -1.08
C LEU A 37 -4.33 -15.94 -0.67
N ARG A 38 -5.38 -16.56 -1.19
CA ARG A 38 -5.66 -17.99 -0.99
C ARG A 38 -4.61 -18.88 -1.64
N LEU A 39 -4.17 -18.56 -2.86
CA LEU A 39 -3.07 -19.28 -3.51
C LEU A 39 -1.78 -19.17 -2.69
N PHE A 40 -1.43 -17.97 -2.22
CA PHE A 40 -0.29 -17.72 -1.34
C PHE A 40 -0.40 -18.51 -0.04
N LYS A 41 -1.60 -18.56 0.56
CA LYS A 41 -1.88 -19.40 1.72
C LYS A 41 -1.53 -20.87 1.46
N TYR A 42 -1.89 -21.43 0.30
CA TYR A 42 -1.58 -22.82 -0.04
C TYR A 42 -0.11 -23.06 -0.36
N ILE A 43 0.58 -22.10 -0.98
CA ILE A 43 2.02 -22.24 -1.28
C ILE A 43 2.94 -21.83 -0.14
N SER A 44 2.43 -21.21 0.94
CA SER A 44 3.20 -20.72 2.11
C SER A 44 3.87 -21.80 2.98
N PHE A 45 4.10 -23.00 2.42
CA PHE A 45 4.86 -24.12 2.99
C PHE A 45 4.33 -24.72 4.30
N SER A 46 3.32 -24.14 4.96
CA SER A 46 2.69 -24.70 6.16
C SER A 46 1.31 -24.07 6.43
N PRO A 47 0.33 -24.83 6.96
CA PRO A 47 -0.98 -24.29 7.34
C PRO A 47 -0.92 -23.08 8.29
N SER A 48 0.04 -23.08 9.23
CA SER A 48 0.22 -21.98 10.19
C SER A 48 0.65 -20.67 9.50
N ARG A 49 1.61 -20.73 8.57
CA ARG A 49 2.02 -19.54 7.77
C ARG A 49 0.87 -19.02 6.91
N GLY A 50 0.13 -19.92 6.29
CA GLY A 50 -0.99 -19.54 5.45
C GLY A 50 -2.12 -18.89 6.25
N ASN A 51 -2.43 -19.39 7.45
CA ASN A 51 -3.38 -18.76 8.36
C ASN A 51 -2.87 -17.43 8.90
N PHE A 52 -1.55 -17.31 9.17
CA PHE A 52 -0.95 -16.06 9.59
C PHE A 52 -1.09 -15.01 8.48
N LEU A 53 -0.64 -15.30 7.26
CA LEU A 53 -0.71 -14.40 6.12
C LEU A 53 -2.14 -13.88 5.93
N GLU A 54 -3.11 -14.79 5.95
CA GLU A 54 -4.51 -14.45 5.77
C GLU A 54 -5.04 -13.53 6.88
N SER A 55 -4.74 -13.85 8.14
CA SER A 55 -5.25 -13.13 9.31
C SER A 55 -4.56 -11.79 9.49
N TYR A 56 -3.26 -11.73 9.24
CA TYR A 56 -2.44 -10.54 9.32
C TYR A 56 -2.79 -9.55 8.21
N TYR A 57 -3.00 -10.03 6.98
CA TYR A 57 -3.53 -9.19 5.91
C TYR A 57 -4.91 -8.62 6.27
N THR A 58 -5.82 -9.47 6.75
CA THR A 58 -7.16 -9.06 7.18
C THR A 58 -7.10 -7.98 8.25
N LEU A 59 -6.23 -8.17 9.24
CA LEU A 59 -5.99 -7.21 10.31
C LEU A 59 -5.56 -5.86 9.75
N MET A 60 -4.49 -5.83 8.95
CA MET A 60 -3.94 -4.58 8.42
C MET A 60 -4.91 -3.90 7.46
N ARG A 61 -5.59 -4.65 6.59
CA ARG A 61 -6.56 -4.07 5.66
C ARG A 61 -7.76 -3.44 6.38
N TYR A 62 -8.28 -4.08 7.43
CA TYR A 62 -9.39 -3.50 8.18
C TYR A 62 -8.99 -2.21 8.91
N ILE A 63 -7.78 -2.17 9.46
CA ILE A 63 -7.24 -0.97 10.10
C ILE A 63 -7.05 0.16 9.07
N ASP A 64 -6.48 -0.16 7.92
CA ASP A 64 -6.31 0.74 6.76
C ASP A 64 -7.65 1.29 6.25
N ASP A 65 -8.66 0.42 6.07
CA ASP A 65 -10.02 0.83 5.69
C ASP A 65 -10.63 1.84 6.68
N ILE A 66 -10.33 1.76 7.98
CA ILE A 66 -10.80 2.74 8.98
C ILE A 66 -10.05 4.07 8.82
N VAL A 67 -8.74 4.02 8.53
CA VAL A 67 -7.92 5.22 8.31
C VAL A 67 -8.39 5.96 7.07
N ASP A 68 -8.56 5.25 5.96
CA ASP A 68 -9.10 5.77 4.69
C ASP A 68 -10.59 6.11 4.78
N GLY A 69 -11.27 5.58 5.79
CA GLY A 69 -12.70 5.73 6.09
C GLY A 69 -13.61 5.09 5.07
N ASP A 70 -13.11 4.05 4.43
CA ASP A 70 -13.91 3.00 3.83
C ASP A 70 -14.73 2.27 4.91
N ALA A 71 -14.18 2.11 6.11
CA ALA A 71 -14.87 1.53 7.26
C ALA A 71 -15.18 2.58 8.34
N PRO A 72 -16.31 2.45 9.06
CA PRO A 72 -16.64 3.36 10.16
C PRO A 72 -15.68 3.16 11.33
N VAL A 73 -15.34 4.28 11.99
CA VAL A 73 -14.59 4.26 13.26
C VAL A 73 -15.39 3.47 14.31
N PRO A 74 -14.78 2.49 15.00
CA PRO A 74 -15.48 1.71 16.02
C PRO A 74 -16.03 2.57 17.17
N LYS A 75 -17.15 2.14 17.75
CA LYS A 75 -17.80 2.84 18.88
C LYS A 75 -16.82 3.00 20.05
N GLY A 76 -16.81 4.19 20.64
CA GLY A 76 -15.96 4.52 21.78
C GLY A 76 -14.68 5.28 21.41
N TYR A 77 -14.37 5.40 20.12
CA TYR A 77 -13.29 6.25 19.61
C TYR A 77 -13.89 7.49 18.95
N LYS A 78 -13.21 8.63 19.11
CA LYS A 78 -13.60 9.92 18.54
C LYS A 78 -13.37 9.98 17.04
N ASP A 79 -12.23 9.49 16.59
CA ASP A 79 -11.76 9.54 15.21
C ASP A 79 -10.79 8.39 14.90
N SER A 80 -10.38 8.26 13.64
CA SER A 80 -9.43 7.23 13.21
C SER A 80 -8.05 7.42 13.83
N GLU A 81 -7.63 8.66 14.12
CA GLU A 81 -6.34 8.93 14.77
C GLU A 81 -6.29 8.33 16.18
N GLU A 82 -7.32 8.57 17.00
CA GLU A 82 -7.43 7.98 18.34
C GLU A 82 -7.45 6.44 18.27
N TYR A 83 -8.20 5.90 17.30
CA TYR A 83 -8.28 4.46 17.09
C TYR A 83 -6.92 3.83 16.78
N ILE A 84 -6.17 4.38 15.81
CA ILE A 84 -4.84 3.85 15.44
C ILE A 84 -3.84 3.98 16.59
N ARG A 85 -3.86 5.09 17.34
CA ARG A 85 -3.00 5.23 18.53
C ARG A 85 -3.28 4.15 19.56
N SER A 86 -4.55 3.81 19.77
CA SER A 86 -4.95 2.70 20.64
C SER A 86 -4.38 1.37 20.13
N LYS A 87 -4.49 1.08 18.82
CA LYS A 87 -3.93 -0.15 18.22
C LYS A 87 -2.42 -0.24 18.26
N GLN A 88 -1.73 0.88 18.07
CA GLN A 88 -0.28 0.95 18.21
C GLN A 88 0.17 0.76 19.66
N ALA A 89 -0.58 1.29 20.64
CA ALA A 89 -0.28 1.05 22.04
C ALA A 89 -0.54 -0.42 22.43
N PHE A 90 -1.65 -0.98 21.93
CA PHE A 90 -2.02 -2.37 22.17
C PHE A 90 -1.01 -3.35 21.56
N SER A 91 -0.52 -3.11 20.35
CA SER A 91 0.44 -4.01 19.67
C SER A 91 1.74 -4.25 20.44
N LYS A 92 2.10 -3.33 21.34
CA LYS A 92 3.31 -3.39 22.17
C LYS A 92 3.15 -4.24 23.44
N LEU A 93 1.91 -4.39 23.93
CA LEU A 93 1.63 -5.04 25.21
C LEU A 93 0.77 -6.29 25.06
N LEU A 94 -0.16 -6.32 24.11
CA LEU A 94 -1.08 -7.43 23.83
C LEU A 94 -1.91 -7.89 25.05
N ILE A 95 -2.21 -6.96 25.96
CA ILE A 95 -3.02 -7.18 27.16
C ILE A 95 -4.32 -6.39 27.09
N ASN A 96 -5.37 -6.91 27.74
CA ASN A 96 -6.68 -6.27 27.86
C ASN A 96 -7.30 -5.85 26.51
N PRO A 97 -7.56 -6.79 25.59
CA PRO A 97 -8.13 -6.49 24.27
C PRO A 97 -9.50 -5.79 24.41
N ALA A 98 -9.65 -4.64 23.76
CA ALA A 98 -10.84 -3.80 23.85
C ALA A 98 -11.88 -4.15 22.77
N ASP A 99 -11.45 -4.59 21.59
CA ASP A 99 -12.33 -4.93 20.47
C ASP A 99 -11.81 -6.09 19.61
N GLU A 100 -12.56 -6.43 18.55
CA GLU A 100 -12.28 -7.55 17.65
C GLU A 100 -10.88 -7.47 17.03
N VAL A 101 -10.39 -6.26 16.71
CA VAL A 101 -9.06 -6.04 16.12
C VAL A 101 -7.96 -6.42 17.08
N ASP A 102 -8.12 -6.11 18.37
CA ASP A 102 -7.15 -6.49 19.40
C ASP A 102 -7.08 -8.02 19.56
N TYR A 103 -8.23 -8.70 19.51
CA TYR A 103 -8.27 -10.17 19.54
C TYR A 103 -7.63 -10.79 18.28
N LEU A 104 -7.88 -10.21 17.09
CA LEU A 104 -7.25 -10.66 15.85
C LEU A 104 -5.74 -10.42 15.87
N MET A 105 -5.28 -9.31 16.44
CA MET A 105 -3.85 -9.02 16.60
C MET A 105 -3.19 -10.03 17.54
N ILE A 106 -3.79 -10.35 18.69
CA ILE A 106 -3.32 -11.43 19.56
C ILE A 106 -3.22 -12.74 18.77
N TYR A 107 -4.27 -13.10 18.03
CA TYR A 107 -4.28 -14.33 17.24
C TYR A 107 -3.15 -14.37 16.19
N CYS A 108 -2.90 -13.25 15.50
CA CYS A 108 -1.79 -13.14 14.55
C CYS A 108 -0.44 -13.36 15.25
N MET A 109 -0.23 -12.75 16.42
CA MET A 109 1.03 -12.92 17.17
C MET A 109 1.19 -14.34 17.74
N GLU A 110 0.10 -15.02 18.12
CA GLU A 110 0.12 -16.43 18.50
C GLU A 110 0.47 -17.33 17.29
N LEU A 111 -0.03 -17.02 16.10
CA LEU A 111 0.35 -17.71 14.87
C LEU A 111 1.83 -17.44 14.50
N ALA A 112 2.31 -16.21 14.69
CA ALA A 112 3.71 -15.81 14.50
C ALA A 112 4.66 -16.66 15.36
N ASN A 113 4.33 -16.78 16.65
CA ASN A 113 5.08 -17.62 17.59
C ASN A 113 5.10 -19.10 17.15
N LYS A 114 4.01 -19.62 16.61
CA LYS A 114 3.95 -21.01 16.08
C LYS A 114 4.81 -21.21 14.83
N ILE A 115 5.04 -20.18 14.03
CA ILE A 115 5.92 -20.25 12.85
C ILE A 115 7.37 -19.93 13.18
N GLY A 116 7.66 -19.50 14.42
CA GLY A 116 9.00 -19.22 14.93
C GLY A 116 9.52 -17.82 14.58
N GLU A 117 8.62 -16.86 14.34
CA GLU A 117 8.97 -15.52 13.85
C GLU A 117 8.31 -14.45 14.74
N ASP A 118 9.00 -13.33 14.95
CA ASP A 118 8.46 -12.13 15.60
C ASP A 118 8.08 -11.09 14.54
N PHE A 119 6.87 -10.51 14.61
CA PHE A 119 6.37 -9.49 13.68
C PHE A 119 6.10 -8.14 14.35
N THR A 120 6.57 -7.96 15.58
CA THR A 120 6.30 -6.75 16.38
C THR A 120 6.86 -5.51 15.69
N GLY A 121 8.09 -5.58 15.16
CA GLY A 121 8.73 -4.46 14.46
C GLY A 121 7.99 -4.06 13.18
N GLU A 122 7.60 -5.04 12.36
CA GLU A 122 6.85 -4.78 11.13
C GLU A 122 5.44 -4.25 11.42
N THR A 123 4.82 -4.71 12.50
CA THR A 123 3.53 -4.20 12.96
C THR A 123 3.63 -2.75 13.40
N ASP A 124 4.63 -2.38 14.18
CA ASP A 124 4.83 -0.99 14.62
C ASP A 124 5.13 -0.06 13.44
N ASP A 125 5.93 -0.54 12.48
CA ASP A 125 6.20 0.19 11.24
C ASP A 125 4.91 0.48 10.44
N ILE A 126 4.12 -0.55 10.14
CA ILE A 126 2.87 -0.39 9.37
C ILE A 126 1.88 0.52 10.12
N LEU A 127 1.67 0.30 11.42
CA LEU A 127 0.77 1.12 12.23
C LEU A 127 1.25 2.58 12.35
N SER A 128 2.57 2.81 12.38
CA SER A 128 3.12 4.17 12.39
C SER A 128 2.88 4.90 11.08
N SER A 129 2.95 4.20 9.95
CA SER A 129 2.57 4.77 8.65
C SER A 129 1.07 5.11 8.61
N LEU A 130 0.22 4.18 9.03
CA LEU A 130 -1.24 4.40 9.10
C LEU A 130 -1.62 5.54 10.04
N LEU A 131 -0.87 5.73 11.13
CA LEU A 131 -1.07 6.87 12.04
C LEU A 131 -0.72 8.21 11.35
N PHE A 132 0.28 8.23 10.49
CA PHE A 132 0.59 9.41 9.69
C PHE A 132 -0.56 9.76 8.74
N ASP A 133 -1.13 8.76 8.07
CA ASP A 133 -2.31 8.96 7.21
C ASP A 133 -3.53 9.44 7.99
N ALA A 134 -3.85 8.80 9.12
CA ALA A 134 -4.95 9.20 9.99
C ALA A 134 -4.82 10.67 10.45
N LYS A 135 -3.59 11.12 10.74
CA LYS A 135 -3.31 12.50 11.15
C LYS A 135 -3.49 13.52 10.03
N ARG A 136 -3.35 13.15 8.76
CA ARG A 136 -3.37 14.11 7.64
C ARG A 136 -4.65 14.06 6.81
N ARG A 137 -5.48 13.02 6.99
CA ARG A 137 -6.73 12.85 6.27
C ARG A 137 -7.63 14.08 6.37
N GLY A 138 -8.21 14.50 5.25
CA GLY A 138 -9.08 15.67 5.16
C GLY A 138 -8.37 17.02 5.34
N LYS A 139 -7.05 17.05 5.56
CA LYS A 139 -6.31 18.29 5.87
C LYS A 139 -5.60 18.91 4.68
N TYR A 140 -5.46 18.19 3.56
CA TYR A 140 -4.81 18.67 2.34
C TYR A 140 -3.39 19.24 2.57
N ILE A 141 -2.67 18.70 3.56
CA ILE A 141 -1.34 19.18 3.91
C ILE A 141 -0.34 18.68 2.87
N ILE A 142 0.40 19.61 2.27
CA ILE A 142 1.53 19.30 1.39
C ILE A 142 2.77 19.13 2.27
N PHE A 143 3.35 17.94 2.27
CA PHE A 143 4.53 17.60 3.08
C PHE A 143 5.82 17.66 2.26
N PRO A 144 6.98 17.91 2.89
CA PRO A 144 8.28 17.73 2.24
C PRO A 144 8.47 16.28 1.76
N GLU A 145 9.21 16.08 0.67
CA GLU A 145 9.50 14.74 0.10
C GLU A 145 10.13 13.84 1.16
N LYS A 146 11.04 14.37 1.98
CA LYS A 146 11.68 13.61 3.06
C LYS A 146 10.67 13.02 4.06
N GLU A 147 9.59 13.75 4.36
CA GLU A 147 8.57 13.32 5.31
C GLU A 147 7.65 12.27 4.71
N LEU A 148 7.18 12.49 3.46
CA LEU A 148 6.42 11.49 2.71
C LEU A 148 7.23 10.19 2.53
N LEU A 149 8.50 10.31 2.14
CA LEU A 149 9.41 9.17 2.02
C LEU A 149 9.63 8.49 3.37
N HIS A 150 9.75 9.21 4.47
CA HIS A 150 9.91 8.56 5.77
C HIS A 150 8.73 7.63 6.08
N HIS A 151 7.49 8.10 5.92
CA HIS A 151 6.32 7.30 6.21
C HIS A 151 6.09 6.19 5.19
N PHE A 152 6.19 6.47 3.89
CA PHE A 152 5.93 5.44 2.87
C PHE A 152 7.09 4.47 2.67
N HIS A 153 8.34 4.92 2.77
CA HIS A 153 9.50 4.07 2.54
C HIS A 153 10.01 3.40 3.82
N ILE A 154 10.25 4.18 4.87
CA ILE A 154 10.91 3.66 6.09
C ILE A 154 9.92 2.89 6.95
N MET A 155 8.65 3.28 6.96
CA MET A 155 7.63 2.60 7.77
C MET A 155 6.86 1.57 6.92
N ASP A 156 6.02 2.00 5.98
CA ASP A 156 5.15 1.06 5.24
C ASP A 156 5.94 0.03 4.40
N VAL A 157 6.73 0.49 3.42
CA VAL A 157 7.47 -0.41 2.52
C VAL A 157 8.41 -1.34 3.31
N ARG A 158 9.14 -0.83 4.30
CA ARG A 158 10.01 -1.65 5.15
C ARG A 158 9.21 -2.71 5.93
N GLY A 159 8.16 -2.31 6.63
CA GLY A 159 7.35 -3.21 7.45
C GLY A 159 6.70 -4.31 6.60
N THR A 160 6.08 -3.92 5.48
CA THR A 160 5.39 -4.84 4.58
C THR A 160 6.35 -5.81 3.88
N ILE A 161 7.50 -5.32 3.39
CA ILE A 161 8.51 -6.20 2.76
C ILE A 161 9.12 -7.16 3.79
N LYS A 162 9.54 -6.67 4.96
CA LYS A 162 10.14 -7.52 6.00
C LYS A 162 9.17 -8.60 6.47
N ALA A 163 7.90 -8.26 6.66
CA ALA A 163 6.88 -9.24 7.05
C ALA A 163 6.72 -10.33 5.98
N THR A 164 6.72 -9.92 4.70
CA THR A 164 6.63 -10.85 3.57
C THR A 164 7.86 -11.76 3.49
N LEU A 165 9.07 -11.22 3.70
CA LEU A 165 10.31 -11.99 3.72
C LEU A 165 10.29 -13.05 4.84
N LYS A 166 9.90 -12.67 6.07
CA LYS A 166 9.73 -13.62 7.19
C LYS A 166 8.76 -14.75 6.83
N LEU A 167 7.64 -14.43 6.20
CA LEU A 167 6.67 -15.43 5.75
C LEU A 167 7.26 -16.41 4.74
N PHE A 168 8.14 -15.93 3.87
CA PHE A 168 8.78 -16.74 2.83
C PHE A 168 10.07 -17.42 3.31
N LYS A 169 10.40 -17.29 4.62
CA LYS A 169 11.66 -17.76 5.24
C LYS A 169 12.90 -17.16 4.58
N GLU A 170 12.80 -15.92 4.12
CA GLU A 170 13.92 -15.13 3.64
C GLU A 170 14.46 -14.27 4.78
N GLU A 171 15.72 -13.87 4.68
CA GLU A 171 16.33 -12.94 5.63
C GLU A 171 15.66 -11.55 5.52
N PRO A 172 15.08 -11.01 6.61
CA PRO A 172 14.37 -9.73 6.56
C PRO A 172 15.25 -8.56 6.14
N ASP A 173 16.55 -8.62 6.41
CA ASP A 173 17.49 -7.55 6.04
C ASP A 173 17.77 -7.46 4.53
N LYS A 174 17.38 -8.48 3.76
CA LYS A 174 17.34 -8.41 2.29
C LYS A 174 16.28 -7.44 1.77
N TYR A 175 15.43 -6.84 2.62
CA TYR A 175 14.46 -5.83 2.19
C TYR A 175 15.10 -4.65 1.44
N THR A 176 16.36 -4.32 1.76
CA THR A 176 17.12 -3.25 1.08
C THR A 176 17.33 -3.54 -0.41
N LEU A 177 17.37 -4.82 -0.80
CA LEU A 177 17.44 -5.23 -2.21
C LEU A 177 16.08 -5.08 -2.92
N LEU A 178 14.98 -5.11 -2.17
CA LEU A 178 13.61 -4.98 -2.66
C LEU A 178 13.06 -3.56 -2.56
N GLN A 179 13.73 -2.67 -1.84
CA GLN A 179 13.36 -1.27 -1.67
C GLN A 179 13.02 -0.57 -3.00
N PRO A 180 13.81 -0.70 -4.09
CA PRO A 180 13.46 -0.05 -5.35
C PRO A 180 12.09 -0.50 -5.90
N LEU A 181 11.77 -1.80 -5.80
CA LEU A 181 10.46 -2.31 -6.21
C LEU A 181 9.34 -1.80 -5.30
N GLY A 182 9.57 -1.75 -3.99
CA GLY A 182 8.61 -1.17 -3.04
C GLY A 182 8.30 0.28 -3.36
N LEU A 183 9.32 1.10 -3.64
CA LEU A 183 9.16 2.50 -4.03
C LEU A 183 8.45 2.66 -5.38
N ALA A 184 8.78 1.84 -6.38
CA ALA A 184 8.10 1.86 -7.67
C ALA A 184 6.61 1.50 -7.52
N THR A 185 6.30 0.56 -6.62
CA THR A 185 4.93 0.15 -6.31
C THR A 185 4.17 1.27 -5.62
N ARG A 186 4.80 1.99 -4.68
CA ARG A 186 4.19 3.16 -4.05
C ARG A 186 3.88 4.27 -5.06
N ILE A 187 4.83 4.58 -5.96
CA ILE A 187 4.59 5.53 -7.05
C ILE A 187 3.41 5.09 -7.91
N HIS A 188 3.33 3.80 -8.25
CA HIS A 188 2.17 3.27 -8.97
C HIS A 188 0.85 3.56 -8.23
N TYR A 189 0.77 3.28 -6.93
CA TYR A 189 -0.44 3.54 -6.15
C TYR A 189 -0.76 5.04 -6.06
N ASP A 190 0.23 5.90 -5.75
CA ASP A 190 0.02 7.35 -5.67
C ASP A 190 -0.52 7.94 -7.00
N LEU A 191 -0.08 7.41 -8.14
CA LEU A 191 -0.56 7.85 -9.46
C LEU A 191 -1.90 7.20 -9.84
N GLN A 192 -2.16 5.96 -9.40
CA GLN A 192 -3.40 5.25 -9.66
C GLN A 192 -4.57 5.84 -8.88
N ASP A 193 -4.34 6.13 -7.61
CA ASP A 193 -5.35 6.54 -6.64
C ASP A 193 -5.37 8.07 -6.43
N TYR A 194 -4.69 8.83 -7.30
CA TYR A 194 -4.54 10.28 -7.23
C TYR A 194 -5.86 11.04 -6.94
N GLU A 195 -6.92 10.71 -7.67
CA GLU A 195 -8.23 11.37 -7.55
C GLU A 195 -8.89 11.02 -6.22
N SER A 196 -8.94 9.73 -5.87
CA SER A 196 -9.52 9.24 -4.61
C SER A 196 -8.75 9.73 -3.38
N ASP A 197 -7.42 9.84 -3.47
CA ASP A 197 -6.59 10.36 -2.40
C ASP A 197 -6.91 11.83 -2.13
N LEU A 198 -7.04 12.64 -3.18
CA LEU A 198 -7.44 14.04 -3.05
C LEU A 198 -8.88 14.20 -2.55
N GLU A 199 -9.79 13.31 -2.92
CA GLU A 199 -11.15 13.26 -2.36
C GLU A 199 -11.13 12.97 -0.85
N ALA A 200 -10.27 12.05 -0.41
CA ALA A 200 -10.03 11.77 1.01
C ALA A 200 -9.23 12.86 1.75
N GLY A 201 -8.69 13.83 1.01
CA GLY A 201 -7.89 14.94 1.54
C GLY A 201 -6.42 14.63 1.78
N TYR A 202 -5.90 13.58 1.14
CA TYR A 202 -4.49 13.26 1.05
C TYR A 202 -3.86 14.00 -0.14
N VAL A 203 -2.71 14.62 0.10
CA VAL A 203 -1.86 15.16 -0.96
C VAL A 203 -0.52 14.41 -0.92
N ASN A 204 -0.29 13.55 -1.92
CA ASN A 204 0.93 12.75 -2.05
C ASN A 204 1.99 13.40 -2.95
N ILE A 205 1.69 14.58 -3.52
CA ILE A 205 2.69 15.42 -4.18
C ILE A 205 3.50 16.14 -3.08
N SER A 206 4.83 16.05 -3.16
CA SER A 206 5.72 16.73 -2.22
C SER A 206 5.76 18.24 -2.45
N LYS A 207 6.18 19.02 -1.44
CA LYS A 207 6.43 20.46 -1.59
C LYS A 207 7.42 20.75 -2.72
N GLU A 208 8.49 19.98 -2.77
CA GLU A 208 9.57 20.07 -3.75
C GLU A 208 9.05 19.80 -5.16
N ASP A 209 8.16 18.83 -5.34
CA ASP A 209 7.50 18.59 -6.63
C ASP A 209 6.51 19.70 -6.98
N CYS A 210 5.75 20.23 -6.01
CA CYS A 210 4.88 21.38 -6.25
C CYS A 210 5.67 22.58 -6.74
N GLU A 211 6.81 22.89 -6.13
CA GLU A 211 7.71 23.96 -6.56
C GLU A 211 8.30 23.69 -7.94
N ARG A 212 8.81 22.47 -8.17
CA ARG A 212 9.48 22.07 -9.40
C ARG A 212 8.57 22.11 -10.63
N PHE A 213 7.33 21.65 -10.49
CA PHE A 213 6.38 21.59 -11.60
C PHE A 213 5.43 22.80 -11.64
N GLY A 214 5.55 23.71 -10.68
CA GLY A 214 4.62 24.81 -10.50
C GLY A 214 3.20 24.27 -10.32
N ILE A 215 2.98 23.38 -9.35
CA ILE A 215 1.65 22.89 -8.96
C ILE A 215 1.14 23.75 -7.81
N ARG A 216 -0.06 24.31 -7.95
CA ARG A 216 -0.68 25.18 -6.97
C ARG A 216 -1.99 24.60 -6.43
N PRO A 217 -2.43 24.97 -5.22
CA PRO A 217 -3.62 24.40 -4.59
C PRO A 217 -4.93 24.55 -5.39
N ASP A 218 -5.04 25.58 -6.23
CA ASP A 218 -6.21 25.88 -7.06
C ASP A 218 -6.44 24.88 -8.20
N TYR A 219 -5.39 24.23 -8.71
CA TYR A 219 -5.48 23.23 -9.77
C TYR A 219 -4.79 21.90 -9.46
N ILE A 220 -4.31 21.69 -8.22
CA ILE A 220 -3.76 20.39 -7.82
C ILE A 220 -4.78 19.25 -8.01
N ARG A 221 -6.09 19.55 -7.96
CA ARG A 221 -7.15 18.56 -8.20
C ARG A 221 -7.39 18.27 -9.69
N ASP A 222 -6.93 19.15 -10.57
CA ASP A 222 -7.08 18.97 -12.00
C ASP A 222 -5.93 18.11 -12.53
N ARG A 223 -6.19 16.80 -12.64
CA ARG A 223 -5.26 15.86 -13.25
C ARG A 223 -4.87 16.26 -14.67
N SER A 224 -5.74 16.91 -15.43
CA SER A 224 -5.48 17.30 -16.81
C SER A 224 -4.55 18.52 -16.92
N HIS A 225 -4.34 19.25 -15.83
CA HIS A 225 -3.49 20.44 -15.82
C HIS A 225 -2.05 20.10 -16.25
N PRO A 226 -1.42 20.89 -17.14
CA PRO A 226 -0.09 20.56 -17.68
C PRO A 226 0.99 20.31 -16.63
N SER A 227 1.00 21.08 -15.54
CA SER A 227 1.92 20.88 -14.40
C SER A 227 1.73 19.53 -13.70
N VAL A 228 0.48 19.12 -13.48
CA VAL A 228 0.16 17.84 -12.85
C VAL A 228 0.53 16.70 -13.80
N GLN A 229 0.21 16.80 -15.09
CA GLN A 229 0.64 15.84 -16.12
C GLN A 229 2.17 15.71 -16.21
N ALA A 230 2.90 16.83 -16.09
CA ALA A 230 4.36 16.81 -16.06
C ALA A 230 4.89 16.04 -14.84
N TRP A 231 4.28 16.23 -13.67
CA TRP A 231 4.60 15.45 -12.46
C TRP A 231 4.28 13.96 -12.62
N PHE A 232 3.11 13.59 -13.16
CA PHE A 232 2.75 12.20 -13.46
C PHE A 232 3.81 11.51 -14.33
N VAL A 233 4.26 12.18 -15.40
CA VAL A 233 5.31 11.66 -16.28
C VAL A 233 6.65 11.57 -15.56
N HIS A 234 6.99 12.53 -14.71
CA HIS A 234 8.21 12.48 -13.93
C HIS A 234 8.22 11.26 -12.99
N GLN A 235 7.14 11.06 -12.24
CA GLN A 235 6.99 9.93 -11.33
C GLN A 235 6.97 8.59 -12.09
N ALA A 236 6.28 8.51 -13.23
CA ALA A 236 6.28 7.30 -14.06
C ALA A 236 7.69 6.90 -14.52
N ASN A 237 8.50 7.86 -14.97
CA ASN A 237 9.90 7.62 -15.31
C ASN A 237 10.75 7.22 -14.10
N LYS A 238 10.55 7.87 -12.94
CA LYS A 238 11.22 7.51 -11.67
C LYS A 238 10.90 6.06 -11.28
N GLY A 239 9.64 5.66 -11.33
CA GLY A 239 9.17 4.30 -11.05
C GLY A 239 9.79 3.25 -11.99
N LEU A 240 9.85 3.51 -13.29
CA LEU A 240 10.49 2.60 -14.25
C LEU A 240 12.01 2.46 -14.02
N LYS A 241 12.69 3.56 -13.64
CA LYS A 241 14.10 3.51 -13.25
C LYS A 241 14.30 2.62 -12.01
N LEU A 242 13.46 2.76 -11.00
CA LEU A 242 13.49 1.94 -9.78
C LEU A 242 13.24 0.45 -10.08
N ILE A 243 12.39 0.12 -11.06
CA ILE A 243 12.21 -1.27 -11.53
C ILE A 243 13.49 -1.81 -12.17
N ASN A 244 14.21 -1.01 -12.96
CA ASN A 244 15.50 -1.44 -13.51
C ASN A 244 16.56 -1.63 -12.40
N GLU A 245 16.58 -0.74 -11.40
CA GLU A 245 17.45 -0.90 -10.22
C GLU A 245 17.12 -2.18 -9.44
N HIS A 246 15.82 -2.52 -9.31
CA HIS A 246 15.38 -3.78 -8.73
C HIS A 246 15.91 -4.98 -9.51
N HIS A 247 15.89 -4.96 -10.85
CA HIS A 247 16.46 -6.05 -11.67
C HIS A 247 17.95 -6.26 -11.41
N GLU A 248 18.73 -5.18 -11.28
CA GLU A 248 20.15 -5.28 -10.93
C GLU A 248 20.37 -5.84 -9.52
N ASN A 249 19.50 -5.49 -8.56
CA ASN A 249 19.54 -6.07 -7.22
C ASN A 249 19.21 -7.57 -7.23
N MET A 250 18.23 -7.99 -8.02
CA MET A 250 17.83 -9.40 -8.12
C MET A 250 18.92 -10.31 -8.68
N LYS A 251 19.85 -9.78 -9.48
CA LYS A 251 21.05 -10.52 -9.94
C LYS A 251 22.04 -10.82 -8.82
N LYS A 252 22.10 -9.95 -7.81
CA LYS A 252 23.00 -10.05 -6.65
C LYS A 252 22.37 -10.81 -5.49
N ALA A 253 21.04 -10.89 -5.48
CA ALA A 253 20.28 -11.40 -4.36
C ALA A 253 20.13 -12.93 -4.41
N ASP A 254 20.50 -13.59 -3.33
CA ASP A 254 20.21 -15.00 -3.13
C ASP A 254 18.80 -15.19 -2.53
N PHE A 255 17.77 -14.83 -3.32
CA PHE A 255 16.39 -15.13 -3.00
C PHE A 255 16.00 -16.54 -3.48
N SER A 256 15.09 -17.19 -2.75
CA SER A 256 14.47 -18.43 -3.16
C SER A 256 13.72 -18.29 -4.49
N TYR A 257 13.49 -19.43 -5.13
CA TYR A 257 12.71 -19.49 -6.38
C TYR A 257 11.29 -18.95 -6.19
N LEU A 258 10.65 -19.24 -5.05
CA LEU A 258 9.31 -18.71 -4.76
C LEU A 258 9.30 -17.18 -4.77
N THR A 259 10.24 -16.56 -4.06
CA THR A 259 10.37 -15.09 -4.01
C THR A 259 10.63 -14.53 -5.41
N LYS A 260 11.57 -15.12 -6.15
CA LYS A 260 11.91 -14.72 -7.54
C LYS A 260 10.72 -14.82 -8.50
N CYS A 261 9.82 -15.78 -8.32
CA CYS A 261 8.61 -15.89 -9.14
C CYS A 261 7.47 -14.99 -8.67
N THR A 262 7.37 -14.74 -7.37
CA THR A 262 6.27 -13.95 -6.78
C THR A 262 6.38 -12.47 -7.10
N LEU A 263 7.58 -11.89 -6.93
CA LEU A 263 7.78 -10.45 -7.05
C LEU A 263 7.40 -9.90 -8.44
N PRO A 264 7.77 -10.54 -9.57
CA PRO A 264 7.40 -10.05 -10.88
C PRO A 264 5.89 -10.03 -11.11
N VAL A 265 5.20 -11.10 -10.71
CA VAL A 265 3.76 -11.30 -10.99
C VAL A 265 2.90 -10.36 -10.15
N VAL A 266 3.21 -10.25 -8.86
CA VAL A 266 2.35 -9.53 -7.90
C VAL A 266 2.61 -8.04 -7.91
N TYR A 267 3.87 -7.62 -8.07
CA TYR A 267 4.26 -6.21 -7.87
C TYR A 267 4.85 -5.58 -9.13
N GLU A 268 5.85 -6.21 -9.75
CA GLU A 268 6.59 -5.55 -10.83
C GLU A 268 5.75 -5.34 -12.09
N TRP A 269 5.10 -6.39 -12.61
CA TRP A 269 4.34 -6.31 -13.86
C TRP A 269 3.16 -5.35 -13.76
N PRO A 270 2.34 -5.37 -12.69
CA PRO A 270 1.28 -4.38 -12.52
C PRO A 270 1.81 -2.94 -12.49
N ALA A 271 2.86 -2.68 -11.69
CA ALA A 271 3.45 -1.35 -11.61
C ALA A 271 4.04 -0.92 -12.95
N LYS A 272 4.86 -1.75 -13.58
CA LYS A 272 5.49 -1.47 -14.89
C LYS A 272 4.45 -1.16 -15.95
N LYS A 273 3.39 -1.99 -16.04
CA LYS A 273 2.30 -1.80 -17.00
C LYS A 273 1.63 -0.45 -16.80
N PHE A 274 1.23 -0.14 -15.56
CA PHE A 274 0.57 1.13 -15.26
C PHE A 274 1.47 2.33 -15.56
N LEU A 275 2.74 2.29 -15.16
CA LEU A 275 3.68 3.39 -15.40
C LEU A 275 3.93 3.61 -16.89
N MET A 276 4.00 2.54 -17.69
CA MET A 276 4.06 2.65 -19.15
C MET A 276 2.77 3.24 -19.74
N ASP A 277 1.60 2.86 -19.24
CA ASP A 277 0.32 3.43 -19.68
C ASP A 277 0.24 4.94 -19.41
N VAL A 278 0.78 5.43 -18.29
CA VAL A 278 0.90 6.87 -17.99
C VAL A 278 1.74 7.59 -19.05
N LEU A 279 2.87 7.01 -19.45
CA LEU A 279 3.75 7.61 -20.46
C LEU A 279 3.13 7.57 -21.87
N ASN A 280 2.44 6.48 -22.21
CA ASN A 280 1.85 6.30 -23.54
C ASN A 280 0.67 7.25 -23.79
N LYS A 281 -0.19 7.50 -22.79
CA LYS A 281 -1.33 8.43 -22.92
C LYS A 281 -0.92 9.85 -23.31
N ARG A 282 0.26 10.31 -22.89
CA ARG A 282 0.78 11.62 -23.29
C ARG A 282 1.25 11.66 -24.74
N SER A 283 1.78 10.54 -25.26
CA SER A 283 2.19 10.47 -26.67
C SER A 283 1.00 10.71 -27.60
N THR A 284 -0.17 10.15 -27.28
CA THR A 284 -1.43 10.36 -28.01
C THR A 284 -1.95 11.80 -27.90
N GLN A 285 -1.99 12.39 -26.69
CA GLN A 285 -2.43 13.77 -26.52
C GLN A 285 -1.50 14.80 -27.18
N SER A 286 -0.19 14.53 -27.22
CA SER A 286 0.77 15.39 -27.92
C SER A 286 0.68 15.30 -29.46
N LEU A 287 0.10 14.23 -29.98
CA LEU A 287 -0.21 14.07 -31.40
C LEU A 287 -1.53 14.77 -31.75
N GLU A 288 -2.56 14.64 -30.92
CA GLU A 288 -3.86 15.31 -31.13
C GLU A 288 -3.77 16.84 -31.08
N ILE A 289 -2.93 17.42 -30.21
CA ILE A 289 -2.71 18.87 -30.16
C ILE A 289 -1.98 19.37 -31.41
N LYS A 290 -1.06 18.56 -31.98
CA LYS A 290 -0.38 18.90 -33.24
C LYS A 290 -1.32 18.81 -34.44
N ASP A 291 -2.20 17.81 -34.48
CA ASP A 291 -3.20 17.68 -35.55
C ASP A 291 -4.26 18.80 -35.47
N TYR A 292 -4.64 19.25 -34.26
CA TYR A 292 -5.56 20.39 -34.11
C TYR A 292 -4.94 21.73 -34.56
N ASP A 293 -3.64 21.91 -34.33
CA ASP A 293 -2.89 23.10 -34.79
C ASP A 293 -2.60 23.06 -36.30
N GLU A 294 -2.45 21.88 -36.92
CA GLU A 294 -2.29 21.74 -38.37
C GLU A 294 -3.61 21.89 -39.14
N VAL A 295 -4.73 21.38 -38.62
CA VAL A 295 -6.06 21.57 -39.22
C VAL A 295 -6.50 23.04 -39.16
N ASN A 296 -6.15 23.78 -38.09
CA ASN A 296 -6.43 25.21 -38.01
C ASN A 296 -5.53 26.07 -38.91
N LYS A 297 -4.33 25.60 -39.29
CA LYS A 297 -3.49 26.30 -40.28
C LYS A 297 -3.97 26.14 -41.72
N GLN A 298 -4.75 25.11 -42.03
CA GLN A 298 -5.32 24.92 -43.37
C GLN A 298 -6.66 25.65 -43.58
N THR A 299 -7.29 26.15 -42.51
CA THR A 299 -8.60 26.83 -42.60
C THR A 299 -8.49 28.35 -42.82
N TYR A 300 -7.27 28.90 -42.85
CA TYR A 300 -7.00 30.35 -43.00
C TYR A 300 -6.08 30.71 -44.18
N HIS A 301 -6.05 29.90 -45.23
CA HIS A 301 -5.44 30.27 -46.51
C HIS A 301 -6.41 30.12 -47.67
#